data_AF-A0A968PVW6-F1
#
_entry.id   AF-A0A968PVW6-F1
#
_cell.length_a   1.000
_cell.length_b   1.000
_cell.length_c   1.000
_cell.angle_alpha   90.00
_cell.angle_beta   90.00
_cell.angle_gamma   90.00
#
_symmetry.space_group_name_H-M   'P 1'
#
loop_
_entity.id
_entity.type
_entity.pdbx_description
1 polymer ?
#
loop_
_entity_poly.entity_id
_entity_poly.type
_entity_poly.pdbx_seq_one_letter_code
_entity_poly.pdbx_strand_id
1 'polypeptide(L)'
;MSAILLPDLSLLGAVAQDDLLDRLSVVQSLSSSQFNLVYNGFSFAIATMFASALFFLNARAQVGQKYRLALLVSAIVVSIAGYHYFRIFNSWDAAYTLQNGVYTLTGEPFNDAYRYVDWLLTVPLLLVEAVAVLALPVKEAKPLLIKLAAASVVMIATGYPGEISSDLVTRIIWGTVSTIPFAYILYVLWVELSKSLVRQPEAVQSLVRNMRLLLLLSWGVYPIAYLLPMLGITGTSATVGVQIGYTIADVLAKPVFGLLVFAIAVAKTKVDQGGDSIPTAAAQAAELDLVAASTES
;
A
#
# COMPACT_ATOMS: atom_id res chain seq x y z
N MET A 1 -1.76 27.30 -53.43
CA MET A 1 -2.48 26.69 -52.30
C MET A 1 -1.92 25.28 -52.10
N SER A 2 -1.00 25.12 -51.15
CA SER A 2 -0.41 23.82 -50.82
C SER A 2 -1.41 23.00 -50.01
N ALA A 3 -1.73 21.80 -50.50
CA ALA A 3 -2.43 20.79 -49.72
C ALA A 3 -1.45 20.20 -48.70
N ILE A 4 -1.75 20.38 -47.42
CA ILE A 4 -1.03 19.74 -46.31
C ILE A 4 -1.43 18.26 -46.34
N LEU A 5 -0.48 17.39 -46.68
CA LEU A 5 -0.62 15.94 -46.49
C LEU A 5 -0.70 15.65 -44.99
N LEU A 6 -1.87 15.24 -44.52
CA LEU A 6 -2.02 14.61 -43.21
C LEU A 6 -1.29 13.25 -43.26
N PRO A 7 -0.50 12.90 -42.23
CA PRO A 7 0.10 11.58 -42.15
C PRO A 7 -0.99 10.51 -42.04
N ASP A 8 -0.77 9.40 -42.74
CA ASP A 8 -1.65 8.24 -42.74
C ASP A 8 -1.73 7.62 -41.33
N LEU A 9 -2.87 7.83 -40.67
CA LEU A 9 -3.17 7.32 -39.33
C LEU A 9 -3.47 5.81 -39.34
N SER A 10 -3.49 5.14 -40.49
CA SER A 10 -3.69 3.68 -40.57
C SER A 10 -2.56 2.89 -39.90
N LEU A 11 -1.37 3.48 -39.77
CA LEU A 11 -0.22 2.90 -39.06
C LEU A 11 -0.37 2.85 -37.53
N LEU A 12 -1.28 3.65 -36.95
CA LEU A 12 -1.67 3.54 -35.54
C LEU A 12 -2.78 2.50 -35.30
N GLY A 13 -3.46 2.06 -36.37
CA GLY A 13 -4.53 1.06 -36.33
C GLY A 13 -4.08 -0.36 -36.66
N ALA A 14 -2.80 -0.58 -36.97
CA ALA A 14 -2.25 -1.87 -37.38
C ALA A 14 -1.54 -2.63 -36.24
N VAL A 15 -1.91 -2.37 -34.97
CA VAL A 15 -1.76 -3.41 -33.95
C VAL A 15 -2.92 -4.36 -34.20
N ALA A 16 -2.63 -5.56 -34.68
CA ALA A 16 -3.65 -6.55 -35.04
C ALA A 16 -4.68 -6.65 -33.91
N GLN A 17 -5.96 -6.52 -34.25
CA GLN A 17 -7.05 -6.55 -33.27
C GLN A 17 -7.05 -7.85 -32.45
N ASP A 18 -6.55 -8.94 -33.03
CA ASP A 18 -6.30 -10.22 -32.35
C ASP A 18 -5.18 -10.12 -31.30
N ASP A 19 -4.11 -9.37 -31.57
CA ASP A 19 -3.00 -9.13 -30.63
C ASP A 19 -3.41 -8.22 -29.47
N LEU A 20 -4.46 -7.40 -29.63
CA LEU A 20 -5.05 -6.55 -28.59
C LEU A 20 -5.97 -7.32 -27.64
N LEU A 21 -6.80 -8.23 -28.19
CA LEU A 21 -7.70 -9.09 -27.40
C LEU A 21 -6.92 -10.10 -26.54
N ASP A 22 -5.77 -10.57 -27.02
CA ASP A 22 -4.91 -11.51 -26.27
C ASP A 22 -4.15 -10.84 -25.10
N ARG A 23 -4.05 -9.49 -25.09
CA ARG A 23 -3.34 -8.77 -24.01
C ARG A 23 -4.11 -8.68 -22.70
N LEU A 24 -5.43 -8.77 -22.78
CA LEU A 24 -6.36 -8.62 -21.67
C LEU A 24 -7.24 -9.88 -21.51
N SER A 25 -6.91 -10.96 -22.23
CA SER A 25 -7.66 -12.21 -22.18
C SER A 25 -7.53 -12.89 -20.82
N VAL A 26 -8.64 -13.49 -20.36
CA VAL A 26 -8.65 -14.28 -19.13
C VAL A 26 -7.73 -15.48 -19.31
N VAL A 27 -6.77 -15.64 -18.41
CA VAL A 27 -5.81 -16.73 -18.43
C VAL A 27 -6.50 -18.07 -18.24
N GLN A 28 -6.55 -18.84 -19.33
CA GLN A 28 -7.26 -20.13 -19.42
C GLN A 28 -6.61 -21.24 -18.58
N SER A 29 -5.29 -21.22 -18.47
CA SER A 29 -4.54 -22.21 -17.69
C SER A 29 -3.23 -21.64 -17.14
N LEU A 30 -2.78 -22.19 -16.02
CA LEU A 30 -1.56 -21.84 -15.31
C LEU A 30 -0.74 -23.10 -15.03
N SER A 31 0.59 -23.00 -15.13
CA SER A 31 1.44 -24.05 -14.60
C SER A 31 1.27 -24.17 -13.08
N SER A 32 1.57 -25.34 -12.53
CA SER A 32 1.54 -25.53 -11.07
C SER A 32 2.43 -24.53 -10.33
N SER A 33 3.58 -24.14 -10.88
CA SER A 33 4.46 -23.15 -10.26
C SER A 33 3.87 -21.73 -10.30
N GLN A 34 3.23 -21.35 -11.41
CA GLN A 34 2.57 -20.05 -11.55
C GLN A 34 1.40 -19.90 -10.58
N PHE A 35 0.52 -20.91 -10.50
CA PHE A 35 -0.58 -20.93 -9.54
C PHE A 35 -0.06 -20.85 -8.10
N ASN A 36 0.89 -21.73 -7.74
CA ASN A 36 1.44 -21.79 -6.38
C ASN A 36 2.18 -20.50 -5.98
N LEU A 37 2.82 -19.80 -6.92
CA LEU A 37 3.48 -18.53 -6.63
C LEU A 37 2.47 -17.49 -6.14
N VAL A 38 1.37 -17.30 -6.88
CA VAL A 38 0.30 -16.36 -6.51
C VAL A 38 -0.42 -16.80 -5.23
N TYR A 39 -0.77 -18.08 -5.14
CA TYR A 39 -1.41 -18.68 -3.97
C TYR A 39 -0.60 -18.44 -2.68
N ASN A 40 0.71 -18.71 -2.73
CA ASN A 40 1.61 -18.49 -1.59
C ASN A 40 1.84 -17.00 -1.32
N GLY A 41 1.88 -16.16 -2.36
CA GLY A 41 1.94 -14.70 -2.20
C GLY A 41 0.74 -14.17 -1.40
N PHE A 42 -0.47 -14.59 -1.74
CA PHE A 42 -1.68 -14.22 -1.00
C PHE A 42 -1.68 -14.79 0.42
N SER A 43 -1.29 -16.05 0.60
CA SER A 43 -1.15 -16.67 1.93
C SER A 43 -0.17 -15.90 2.83
N PHE A 44 0.97 -15.51 2.27
CA PHE A 44 1.97 -14.69 2.94
C PHE A 44 1.41 -13.33 3.35
N ALA A 45 0.65 -12.68 2.46
CA ALA A 45 0.02 -11.40 2.76
C ALA A 45 -1.00 -11.52 3.89
N ILE A 46 -1.87 -12.53 3.89
CA ILE A 46 -2.83 -12.78 4.98
C ILE A 46 -2.10 -12.87 6.33
N ALA A 47 -1.09 -13.74 6.42
CA ALA A 47 -0.33 -13.94 7.65
C ALA A 47 0.35 -12.65 8.11
N THR A 48 0.99 -11.94 7.18
CA THR A 48 1.71 -10.68 7.47
C THR A 48 0.76 -9.59 7.96
N MET A 49 -0.39 -9.42 7.32
CA MET A 49 -1.37 -8.40 7.67
C MET A 49 -1.95 -8.64 9.07
N PHE A 50 -2.39 -9.87 9.38
CA PHE A 50 -2.96 -10.16 10.69
C PHE A 50 -1.92 -10.17 11.82
N ALA A 51 -0.71 -10.69 11.58
CA ALA A 51 0.37 -10.59 12.56
C ALA A 51 0.72 -9.12 12.87
N SER A 52 0.77 -8.28 11.84
CA SER A 52 1.00 -6.84 12.00
C SER A 52 -0.16 -6.15 12.73
N ALA A 53 -1.41 -6.56 12.50
CA ALA A 53 -2.57 -6.03 13.21
C ALA A 53 -2.42 -6.23 14.74
N LEU A 54 -2.10 -7.46 15.14
CA LEU A 54 -1.84 -7.81 16.53
C LEU A 54 -0.67 -7.01 17.08
N PHE A 55 0.43 -6.89 16.33
CA PHE A 55 1.57 -6.08 16.74
C PHE A 55 1.17 -4.62 16.99
N PHE A 56 0.53 -3.94 16.04
CA PHE A 56 0.19 -2.51 16.18
C PHE A 56 -0.82 -2.23 17.30
N LEU A 57 -1.78 -3.14 17.54
CA LEU A 57 -2.69 -3.03 18.67
C LEU A 57 -1.95 -3.05 20.01
N ASN A 58 -0.99 -3.97 20.16
CA ASN A 58 -0.18 -4.10 21.38
C ASN A 58 0.86 -2.98 21.51
N ALA A 59 1.47 -2.57 20.40
CA ALA A 59 2.52 -1.54 20.34
C ALA A 59 2.02 -0.15 20.79
N ARG A 60 0.71 0.10 20.77
CA ARG A 60 0.11 1.33 21.33
C ARG A 60 0.51 1.60 22.79
N ALA A 61 0.77 0.56 23.58
CA ALA A 61 1.20 0.70 24.98
C ALA A 61 2.63 1.27 25.10
N GLN A 62 3.43 1.18 24.04
CA GLN A 62 4.85 1.56 24.02
C GLN A 62 5.09 3.00 23.55
N VAL A 63 4.03 3.74 23.22
CA VAL A 63 4.12 5.12 22.71
C VAL A 63 3.26 6.07 23.53
N GLY A 64 3.66 7.34 23.53
CA GLY A 64 2.93 8.42 24.18
C GLY A 64 1.51 8.57 23.64
N GLN A 65 0.59 9.04 24.50
CA GLN A 65 -0.85 9.10 24.21
C GLN A 65 -1.17 9.77 22.86
N LYS A 66 -0.44 10.84 22.52
CA LYS A 66 -0.61 11.58 21.26
C LYS A 66 -0.34 10.78 19.98
N TYR A 67 0.43 9.69 20.06
CA TYR A 67 0.78 8.88 18.88
C TYR A 67 -0.03 7.60 18.76
N ARG A 68 -0.77 7.20 19.81
CA ARG A 68 -1.56 5.95 19.83
C ARG A 68 -2.59 5.88 18.72
N LEU A 69 -3.13 7.02 18.28
CA LEU A 69 -4.07 7.07 17.16
C LEU A 69 -3.43 6.57 15.86
N ALA A 70 -2.19 6.95 15.57
CA ALA A 70 -1.50 6.50 14.36
C ALA A 70 -1.38 4.96 14.34
N LEU A 71 -0.99 4.35 15.47
CA LEU A 71 -0.87 2.90 15.60
C LEU A 71 -2.21 2.17 15.54
N LEU A 72 -3.27 2.78 16.09
CA LEU A 72 -4.63 2.24 15.95
C LEU A 72 -5.07 2.24 14.48
N VAL A 73 -4.79 3.32 13.74
CA VAL A 73 -5.11 3.40 12.31
C VAL A 73 -4.28 2.37 11.53
N SER A 74 -2.98 2.21 11.79
CA SER A 74 -2.16 1.16 11.15
C SER A 74 -2.74 -0.23 11.41
N ALA A 75 -3.19 -0.53 12.64
CA ALA A 75 -3.86 -1.79 12.95
C ALA A 75 -5.16 -2.00 12.17
N ILE A 76 -5.98 -0.96 12.03
CA ILE A 76 -7.22 -1.00 11.24
C ILE A 76 -6.90 -1.25 9.76
N VAL A 77 -5.92 -0.53 9.19
CA VAL A 77 -5.50 -0.70 7.80
C VAL A 77 -5.13 -2.14 7.49
N VAL A 78 -4.23 -2.73 8.28
CA VAL A 78 -3.81 -4.12 8.03
C VAL A 78 -4.89 -5.14 8.39
N SER A 79 -5.83 -4.83 9.28
CA SER A 79 -7.00 -5.70 9.53
C SER A 79 -7.95 -5.75 8.34
N ILE A 80 -8.24 -4.59 7.73
CA ILE A 80 -9.06 -4.49 6.51
C ILE A 80 -8.35 -5.21 5.36
N ALA A 81 -7.05 -4.97 5.18
CA ALA A 81 -6.27 -5.64 4.15
C ALA A 81 -6.19 -7.15 4.38
N GLY A 82 -5.99 -7.62 5.61
CA GLY A 82 -6.00 -9.04 5.94
C GLY A 82 -7.33 -9.72 5.58
N TYR A 83 -8.46 -9.08 5.87
CA TYR A 83 -9.77 -9.55 5.44
C TYR A 83 -9.89 -9.63 3.91
N HIS A 84 -9.51 -8.57 3.19
CA HIS A 84 -9.60 -8.58 1.73
C HIS A 84 -8.65 -9.59 1.10
N TYR A 85 -7.43 -9.76 1.63
CA TYR A 85 -6.51 -10.81 1.18
C TYR A 85 -7.06 -12.22 1.43
N PHE A 86 -7.78 -12.44 2.53
CA PHE A 86 -8.50 -13.71 2.74
C PHE A 86 -9.56 -13.94 1.66
N ARG A 87 -10.31 -12.91 1.26
CA ARG A 87 -11.30 -13.00 0.17
C ARG A 87 -10.65 -13.20 -1.19
N ILE A 88 -9.54 -12.51 -1.47
CA ILE A 88 -8.75 -12.64 -2.71
C ILE A 88 -8.17 -14.05 -2.82
N PHE A 89 -7.59 -14.57 -1.74
CA PHE A 89 -7.06 -15.92 -1.67
C PHE A 89 -8.13 -16.97 -2.00
N ASN A 90 -9.30 -16.91 -1.34
CA ASN A 90 -10.40 -17.83 -1.62
C ASN A 90 -10.92 -17.69 -3.06
N SER A 91 -10.94 -16.47 -3.59
CA SER A 91 -11.36 -16.22 -4.98
C SER A 91 -10.36 -16.81 -5.98
N TRP A 92 -9.06 -16.75 -5.71
CA TRP A 92 -8.03 -17.36 -6.53
C TRP A 92 -8.08 -18.88 -6.50
N ASP A 93 -8.25 -19.46 -5.31
CA ASP A 93 -8.37 -20.90 -5.11
C ASP A 93 -9.63 -21.47 -5.80
N ALA A 94 -10.75 -20.75 -5.75
CA ALA A 94 -11.99 -21.16 -6.41
C ALA A 94 -11.94 -21.02 -7.95
N ALA A 95 -11.14 -20.09 -8.48
CA ALA A 95 -11.10 -19.81 -9.91
C ALA A 95 -10.37 -20.88 -10.75
N TYR A 96 -9.52 -21.69 -10.12
CA TYR A 96 -8.71 -22.70 -10.80
C TYR A 96 -8.82 -24.07 -10.14
N THR A 97 -8.69 -25.13 -10.94
CA THR A 97 -8.62 -26.51 -10.44
C THR A 97 -7.51 -27.28 -11.13
N LEU A 98 -6.84 -28.18 -10.40
CA LEU A 98 -5.75 -28.97 -10.94
C LEU A 98 -6.28 -30.14 -11.78
N GLN A 99 -6.04 -30.09 -13.09
CA GLN A 99 -6.39 -31.15 -14.03
C GLN A 99 -5.15 -31.53 -14.86
N ASN A 100 -4.81 -32.82 -14.88
CA ASN A 100 -3.67 -33.34 -15.66
C ASN A 100 -2.33 -32.59 -15.41
N GLY A 101 -2.10 -32.13 -14.17
CA GLY A 101 -0.86 -31.42 -13.79
C GLY A 101 -0.83 -29.92 -14.10
N VAL A 102 -1.91 -29.36 -14.63
CA VAL A 102 -2.05 -27.94 -14.97
C VAL A 102 -3.29 -27.37 -14.27
N TYR A 103 -3.22 -26.14 -13.80
CA TYR A 103 -4.39 -25.46 -13.24
C TYR A 103 -5.22 -24.85 -14.36
N THR A 104 -6.49 -25.23 -14.46
CA THR A 104 -7.43 -24.73 -15.49
C THR A 104 -8.60 -24.01 -14.84
N LEU A 105 -9.24 -23.09 -15.56
CA LEU A 105 -10.39 -22.34 -15.05
C LEU A 105 -11.54 -23.28 -14.65
N THR A 106 -12.16 -23.01 -13.51
CA THR A 106 -13.36 -23.72 -13.03
C THR A 106 -14.65 -23.15 -13.64
N GLY A 107 -14.61 -21.93 -14.16
CA GLY A 107 -15.78 -21.14 -14.55
C GLY A 107 -16.16 -20.08 -13.51
N GLU A 108 -15.65 -20.17 -12.28
CA GLU A 108 -15.79 -19.12 -11.27
C GLU A 108 -14.77 -18.00 -11.54
N PRO A 109 -15.19 -16.74 -11.71
CA PRO A 109 -14.26 -15.66 -12.02
C PRO A 109 -13.45 -15.25 -10.78
N PHE A 110 -12.15 -15.02 -10.98
CA PHE A 110 -11.34 -14.30 -10.00
C PHE A 110 -11.83 -12.85 -9.86
N ASN A 111 -11.96 -12.36 -8.63
CA ASN A 111 -12.59 -11.07 -8.34
C ASN A 111 -11.56 -10.01 -7.95
N ASP A 112 -11.12 -9.24 -8.94
CA ASP A 112 -10.19 -8.11 -8.74
C ASP A 112 -10.79 -6.94 -7.92
N ALA A 113 -12.12 -6.87 -7.78
CA ALA A 113 -12.79 -5.78 -7.07
C ALA A 113 -12.43 -5.77 -5.57
N TYR A 114 -12.12 -6.92 -4.97
CA TYR A 114 -11.72 -6.96 -3.56
C TYR A 114 -10.53 -6.06 -3.26
N ARG A 115 -9.55 -5.99 -4.17
CA ARG A 115 -8.36 -5.15 -3.98
C ARG A 115 -8.68 -3.67 -4.15
N TYR A 116 -9.52 -3.30 -5.12
CA TYR A 116 -9.92 -1.91 -5.30
C TYR A 116 -10.78 -1.39 -4.15
N VAL A 117 -11.67 -2.23 -3.60
CA VAL A 117 -12.44 -1.89 -2.39
C VAL A 117 -11.53 -1.78 -1.17
N ASP A 118 -10.55 -2.68 -1.02
CA ASP A 118 -9.50 -2.53 0.01
C ASP A 118 -8.79 -1.18 -0.09
N TRP A 119 -8.33 -0.81 -1.29
CA TRP A 119 -7.63 0.47 -1.50
C TRP A 119 -8.52 1.67 -1.25
N LEU A 120 -9.78 1.64 -1.67
CA LEU A 120 -10.74 2.71 -1.42
C LEU A 120 -10.89 3.01 0.09
N LEU A 121 -10.81 1.96 0.93
CA LEU A 121 -10.90 2.09 2.39
C LEU A 121 -9.55 2.41 3.03
N THR A 122 -8.48 1.73 2.61
CA THR A 122 -7.18 1.77 3.29
C THR A 122 -6.31 2.95 2.86
N VAL A 123 -6.38 3.41 1.61
CA VAL A 123 -5.55 4.52 1.14
C VAL A 123 -5.86 5.84 1.90
N PRO A 124 -7.13 6.24 2.12
CA PRO A 124 -7.42 7.37 2.98
C PRO A 124 -6.88 7.21 4.41
N LEU A 125 -6.95 5.99 4.96
CA LEU A 125 -6.47 5.70 6.32
C LEU A 125 -4.94 5.73 6.42
N LEU A 126 -4.20 5.27 5.40
CA LEU A 126 -2.75 5.42 5.32
C LEU A 126 -2.33 6.90 5.32
N LEU A 127 -3.09 7.76 4.65
CA LEU A 127 -2.85 9.20 4.66
C LEU A 127 -3.15 9.80 6.05
N VAL A 128 -4.19 9.28 6.74
CA VAL A 128 -4.50 9.64 8.13
C VAL A 128 -3.36 9.23 9.07
N GLU A 129 -2.85 8.00 9.01
CA GLU A 129 -1.77 7.57 9.91
C GLU A 129 -0.48 8.35 9.67
N ALA A 130 -0.14 8.61 8.39
CA ALA A 130 1.04 9.37 8.00
C ALA A 130 1.00 10.80 8.55
N VAL A 131 -0.16 11.46 8.53
CA VAL A 131 -0.31 12.81 9.11
C VAL A 131 -0.40 12.76 10.64
N ALA A 132 -1.07 11.76 11.20
CA ALA A 132 -1.25 11.63 12.65
C ALA A 132 0.09 11.48 13.37
N VAL A 133 1.05 10.73 12.83
CA VAL A 133 2.36 10.53 13.46
C VAL A 133 3.24 11.78 13.45
N LEU A 134 3.02 12.70 12.49
CA LEU A 134 3.72 13.99 12.45
C LEU A 134 3.30 14.91 13.60
N ALA A 135 2.12 14.69 14.17
CA ALA A 135 1.49 15.51 15.22
C ALA A 135 1.36 17.00 14.83
N LEU A 136 0.87 17.24 13.61
CA LEU A 136 0.62 18.60 13.11
C LEU A 136 -0.54 19.28 13.87
N PRO A 137 -0.56 20.62 13.96
CA PRO A 137 -1.70 21.35 14.49
C PRO A 137 -2.99 21.00 13.75
N VAL A 138 -4.11 20.86 14.47
CA VAL A 138 -5.41 20.45 13.89
C VAL A 138 -5.85 21.34 12.72
N LYS A 139 -5.57 22.66 12.81
CA LYS A 139 -5.87 23.64 11.75
C LYS A 139 -5.10 23.37 10.44
N GLU A 140 -3.93 22.74 10.52
CA GLU A 140 -3.13 22.33 9.36
C GLU A 140 -3.50 20.90 8.90
N ALA A 141 -3.66 19.97 9.85
CA ALA A 141 -3.92 18.56 9.57
C ALA A 141 -5.28 18.30 8.91
N LYS A 142 -6.36 18.93 9.41
CA LYS A 142 -7.72 18.69 8.91
C LYS A 142 -7.91 19.00 7.42
N PRO A 143 -7.56 20.20 6.89
CA PRO A 143 -7.72 20.48 5.47
C PRO A 143 -6.80 19.61 4.59
N LEU A 144 -5.62 19.25 5.08
CA LEU A 144 -4.71 18.35 4.37
C LEU A 144 -5.33 16.96 4.21
N LEU A 145 -5.86 16.39 5.29
CA LEU A 145 -6.51 15.07 5.27
C LEU A 145 -7.74 15.02 4.36
N ILE A 146 -8.59 16.05 4.38
CA ILE A 146 -9.77 16.10 3.50
C ILE A 146 -9.35 16.10 2.03
N LYS A 147 -8.36 16.91 1.65
CA LYS A 147 -7.85 16.97 0.28
C LYS A 147 -7.24 15.64 -0.17
N LEU A 148 -6.41 15.05 0.68
CA LEU A 148 -5.74 13.78 0.41
C LEU A 148 -6.73 12.61 0.32
N ALA A 149 -7.67 12.52 1.26
CA ALA A 149 -8.71 11.50 1.25
C ALA A 149 -9.60 11.62 0.00
N ALA A 150 -10.09 12.83 -0.32
CA ALA A 150 -10.90 13.06 -1.51
C ALA A 150 -10.14 12.72 -2.79
N ALA A 151 -8.89 13.15 -2.92
CA ALA A 151 -8.06 12.81 -4.06
C ALA A 151 -7.84 11.30 -4.18
N SER A 152 -7.62 10.60 -3.06
CA SER A 152 -7.44 9.13 -3.08
C SER A 152 -8.71 8.40 -3.51
N VAL A 153 -9.88 8.84 -3.08
CA VAL A 153 -11.16 8.28 -3.53
C VAL A 153 -11.34 8.46 -5.03
N VAL A 154 -11.07 9.66 -5.56
CA VAL A 154 -11.15 9.94 -7.00
C VAL A 154 -10.15 9.08 -7.79
N MET A 155 -8.92 8.96 -7.30
CA MET A 155 -7.87 8.13 -7.91
C MET A 155 -8.31 6.67 -8.05
N ILE A 156 -8.79 6.06 -6.97
CA ILE A 156 -9.21 4.65 -6.97
C ILE A 156 -10.49 4.47 -7.80
N ALA A 157 -11.48 5.36 -7.65
CA ALA A 157 -12.73 5.28 -8.39
C ALA A 157 -12.54 5.42 -9.91
N THR A 158 -11.61 6.26 -10.36
CA THR A 158 -11.30 6.43 -11.79
C THR A 158 -10.37 5.35 -12.33
N GLY A 159 -9.56 4.69 -11.49
CA GLY A 159 -8.72 3.57 -11.92
C GLY A 159 -9.50 2.27 -12.14
N TYR A 160 -10.59 2.05 -11.39
CA TYR A 160 -11.34 0.79 -11.42
C TYR A 160 -11.96 0.46 -12.79
N PRO A 161 -12.63 1.38 -13.51
CA PRO A 161 -13.17 1.09 -14.84
C PRO A 161 -12.11 0.62 -15.83
N GLY A 162 -10.90 1.17 -15.74
CA GLY A 162 -9.78 0.75 -16.59
C GLY A 162 -9.19 -0.60 -16.18
N GLU A 163 -9.23 -0.96 -14.89
CA GLU A 163 -8.72 -2.25 -14.42
C GLU A 163 -9.53 -3.43 -14.96
N ILE A 164 -10.86 -3.31 -14.91
CA ILE A 164 -11.78 -4.35 -15.35
C ILE A 164 -12.04 -4.34 -16.87
N SER A 165 -11.45 -3.38 -17.59
CA SER A 165 -11.63 -3.23 -19.02
C SER A 165 -10.86 -4.29 -19.80
N SER A 166 -11.53 -4.93 -20.75
CA SER A 166 -10.90 -5.77 -21.79
C SER A 166 -10.46 -4.97 -23.02
N ASP A 167 -10.69 -3.65 -23.03
CA ASP A 167 -10.25 -2.72 -24.08
C ASP A 167 -9.06 -1.87 -23.60
N LEU A 168 -7.98 -1.88 -24.39
CA LEU A 168 -6.74 -1.18 -24.08
C LEU A 168 -6.92 0.34 -24.08
N VAL A 169 -7.73 0.89 -25.00
CA VAL A 169 -7.95 2.34 -25.10
C VAL A 169 -8.65 2.85 -23.84
N THR A 170 -9.69 2.14 -23.40
CA THR A 170 -10.41 2.41 -22.16
C THR A 170 -9.47 2.34 -20.94
N ARG A 171 -8.60 1.31 -20.89
CA ARG A 171 -7.59 1.17 -19.82
C ARG A 171 -6.61 2.36 -19.79
N ILE A 172 -6.16 2.84 -20.95
CA ILE A 172 -5.25 4.00 -21.07
C ILE A 172 -5.94 5.28 -20.60
N ILE A 173 -7.17 5.54 -21.05
CA ILE A 173 -7.92 6.75 -20.70
C ILE A 173 -8.12 6.82 -19.18
N TRP A 174 -8.66 5.76 -18.58
CA TRP A 174 -8.94 5.72 -17.14
C TRP A 174 -7.67 5.71 -16.29
N GLY A 175 -6.61 5.02 -16.75
CA GLY A 175 -5.29 5.07 -16.10
C GLY A 175 -4.69 6.47 -16.10
N THR A 176 -4.83 7.20 -17.21
CA THR A 176 -4.35 8.59 -17.33
C THR A 176 -5.14 9.52 -16.42
N VAL A 177 -6.47 9.38 -16.38
CA VAL A 177 -7.34 10.16 -15.47
C VAL A 177 -6.99 9.88 -14.01
N SER A 178 -6.78 8.61 -13.64
CA SER A 178 -6.38 8.20 -12.28
C SER A 178 -4.99 8.70 -11.88
N THR A 179 -4.09 8.89 -12.85
CA THR A 179 -2.73 9.43 -12.61
C THR A 179 -2.74 10.89 -12.14
N ILE A 180 -3.75 11.69 -12.51
CA ILE A 180 -3.85 13.10 -12.10
C ILE A 180 -3.97 13.26 -10.58
N PRO A 181 -4.98 12.67 -9.89
CA PRO A 181 -5.06 12.73 -8.44
C PRO A 181 -3.91 11.99 -7.76
N PHE A 182 -3.35 10.93 -8.36
CA PHE A 182 -2.14 10.27 -7.86
C PHE A 182 -0.95 11.23 -7.78
N ALA A 183 -0.64 11.92 -8.88
CA ALA A 183 0.44 12.90 -8.93
C ALA A 183 0.20 14.07 -7.96
N TYR A 184 -1.05 14.51 -7.81
CA TYR A 184 -1.43 15.50 -6.80
C TYR A 184 -1.14 15.02 -5.37
N ILE A 185 -1.53 13.78 -5.02
CA ILE A 185 -1.26 13.20 -3.70
C ILE A 185 0.26 13.14 -3.45
N LEU A 186 1.03 12.64 -4.40
CA LEU A 186 2.49 12.59 -4.28
C LEU A 186 3.10 13.98 -4.12
N TYR A 187 2.64 14.98 -4.88
CA TYR A 187 3.10 16.36 -4.75
C TYR A 187 2.79 16.93 -3.36
N VAL A 188 1.55 16.80 -2.91
CA VAL A 188 1.12 17.32 -1.60
C VAL A 188 1.88 16.64 -0.48
N LEU A 189 2.00 15.31 -0.51
CA LEU A 189 2.78 14.56 0.47
C LEU A 189 4.24 14.97 0.45
N TRP A 190 4.85 15.11 -0.74
CA TRP A 190 6.26 15.48 -0.84
C TRP A 190 6.52 16.86 -0.25
N VAL A 191 5.69 17.84 -0.59
CA VAL A 191 5.83 19.23 -0.14
C VAL A 191 5.49 19.36 1.34
N GLU A 192 4.35 18.83 1.80
CA GLU A 192 3.90 18.99 3.19
C GLU A 192 4.77 18.16 4.16
N LEU A 193 5.17 16.93 3.79
CA LEU A 193 6.14 16.18 4.61
C LEU A 193 7.49 16.91 4.67
N SER A 194 7.94 17.54 3.57
CA SER A 194 9.17 18.35 3.59
C SER A 194 9.09 19.53 4.54
N LYS A 195 7.97 20.25 4.57
CA LYS A 195 7.75 21.35 5.53
C LYS A 195 7.72 20.82 6.96
N SER A 196 7.11 19.65 7.18
CA SER A 196 7.04 19.03 8.49
C SER A 196 8.41 18.58 9.00
N LEU A 197 9.32 18.13 8.12
CA LEU A 197 10.66 17.64 8.46
C LEU A 197 11.47 18.66 9.25
N VAL A 198 11.45 19.94 8.83
CA VAL A 198 12.18 21.03 9.51
C VAL A 198 11.64 21.27 10.93
N ARG A 199 10.38 20.91 11.18
CA ARG A 199 9.74 21.03 12.50
C ARG A 199 9.95 19.80 13.39
N GLN A 200 10.53 18.71 12.86
CA GLN A 200 10.78 17.49 13.64
C GLN A 200 12.12 17.57 14.39
N PRO A 201 12.22 16.95 15.58
CA PRO A 201 13.50 16.74 16.25
C PRO A 201 14.48 16.02 15.33
N GLU A 202 15.77 16.35 15.40
CA GLU A 202 16.82 15.78 14.53
C GLU A 202 16.81 14.25 14.52
N ALA A 203 16.62 13.63 15.70
CA ALA A 203 16.51 12.19 15.88
C ALA A 203 15.36 11.52 15.09
N VAL A 204 14.37 12.29 14.64
CA VAL A 204 13.16 11.81 13.96
C VAL A 204 13.20 12.10 12.45
N GLN A 205 14.00 13.08 12.01
CA GLN A 205 14.01 13.54 10.62
C GLN A 205 14.39 12.45 9.62
N SER A 206 15.36 11.59 9.97
CA SER A 206 15.79 10.48 9.10
C SER A 206 14.66 9.47 8.90
N LEU A 207 13.90 9.14 9.96
CA LEU A 207 12.76 8.23 9.89
C LEU A 207 11.63 8.79 9.03
N VAL A 208 11.30 10.08 9.19
CA VAL A 208 10.26 10.73 8.37
C VAL A 208 10.69 10.82 6.89
N ARG A 209 11.98 11.05 6.61
CA ARG A 209 12.52 11.00 5.24
C ARG A 209 12.38 9.60 4.64
N ASN A 210 12.71 8.56 5.40
CA ASN A 210 12.58 7.17 4.95
C ASN A 210 11.13 6.76 4.75
N MET A 211 10.22 7.18 5.64
CA MET A 211 8.78 6.97 5.51
C MET A 211 8.26 7.57 4.21
N ARG A 212 8.68 8.79 3.87
CA ARG A 212 8.31 9.44 2.60
C ARG A 212 8.85 8.70 1.37
N LEU A 213 10.10 8.25 1.41
CA LEU A 213 10.71 7.49 0.32
C LEU A 213 10.01 6.14 0.12
N LEU A 214 9.73 5.42 1.21
CA LEU A 214 8.99 4.17 1.16
C LEU A 214 7.60 4.38 0.56
N LEU A 215 6.90 5.44 0.95
CA LEU A 215 5.59 5.76 0.41
C LEU A 215 5.65 5.97 -1.10
N LEU A 216 6.59 6.78 -1.60
CA LEU A 216 6.77 7.02 -3.03
C LEU A 216 7.12 5.74 -3.79
N LEU A 217 8.08 4.95 -3.28
CA LEU A 217 8.57 3.75 -3.95
C LEU A 217 7.51 2.63 -3.97
N SER A 218 6.83 2.40 -2.84
CA SER A 218 5.76 1.39 -2.76
C SER A 218 4.56 1.79 -3.62
N TRP A 219 4.18 3.07 -3.62
CA TRP A 219 3.04 3.53 -4.40
C TRP A 219 3.32 3.59 -5.91
N GLY A 220 4.58 3.78 -6.31
CA GLY A 220 4.99 3.72 -7.72
C GLY A 220 4.78 2.35 -8.36
N VAL A 221 4.71 1.27 -7.57
CA VAL A 221 4.48 -0.09 -8.08
C VAL A 221 3.09 -0.23 -8.70
N TYR A 222 2.06 0.40 -8.14
CA TYR A 222 0.68 0.25 -8.61
C TYR A 222 0.46 0.72 -10.07
N PRO A 223 0.82 1.95 -10.46
CA PRO A 223 0.68 2.36 -11.86
C PRO A 223 1.60 1.57 -12.79
N ILE A 224 2.79 1.13 -12.34
CA ILE A 224 3.67 0.28 -13.16
C ILE A 224 2.99 -1.07 -13.46
N ALA A 225 2.45 -1.72 -12.43
CA ALA A 225 1.71 -2.98 -12.59
C ALA A 225 0.48 -2.79 -13.50
N TYR A 226 -0.24 -1.68 -13.34
CA TYR A 226 -1.38 -1.34 -14.18
C TYR A 226 -1.01 -1.20 -15.68
N LEU A 227 0.21 -0.73 -15.97
CA LEU A 227 0.73 -0.55 -17.33
C LEU A 227 1.31 -1.82 -17.98
N LEU A 228 1.52 -2.92 -17.23
CA LEU A 228 2.16 -4.14 -17.76
C LEU A 228 1.52 -4.67 -19.07
N PRO A 229 0.18 -4.75 -19.20
CA PRO A 229 -0.44 -5.18 -20.46
C PRO A 229 -0.10 -4.26 -21.65
N MET A 230 0.14 -2.97 -21.39
CA MET A 230 0.49 -1.98 -22.41
C MET A 230 1.95 -2.13 -22.88
N LEU A 231 2.81 -2.65 -22.01
CA LEU A 231 4.23 -2.90 -22.30
C LEU A 231 4.47 -4.21 -23.06
N GLY A 232 3.39 -4.90 -23.49
CA GLY A 232 3.47 -6.17 -24.21
C GLY A 232 3.70 -7.38 -23.31
N ILE A 233 3.62 -7.22 -21.99
CA ILE A 233 3.62 -8.32 -21.04
C ILE A 233 2.16 -8.78 -20.89
N THR A 234 1.83 -9.94 -21.45
CA THR A 234 0.45 -10.44 -21.58
C THR A 234 0.29 -11.86 -21.03
N GLY A 235 -0.94 -12.36 -21.01
CA GLY A 235 -1.26 -13.73 -20.61
C GLY A 235 -0.84 -14.10 -19.19
N THR A 236 -0.42 -15.36 -19.00
CA THR A 236 -0.10 -15.95 -17.68
C THR A 236 0.94 -15.14 -16.90
N SER A 237 2.02 -14.72 -17.57
CA SER A 237 3.10 -13.94 -16.97
C SER A 237 2.64 -12.57 -16.49
N ALA A 238 1.74 -11.92 -17.23
CA ALA A 238 1.16 -10.64 -16.82
C ALA A 238 0.28 -10.81 -15.59
N THR A 239 -0.64 -11.78 -15.60
CA THR A 239 -1.52 -12.04 -14.45
C THR A 239 -0.73 -12.36 -13.19
N VAL A 240 0.23 -13.28 -13.27
CA VAL A 240 1.10 -13.62 -12.12
C VAL A 240 1.90 -12.41 -11.65
N GLY A 241 2.50 -11.66 -12.59
CA GLY A 241 3.30 -10.48 -12.30
C GLY A 241 2.49 -9.37 -11.62
N VAL A 242 1.28 -9.09 -12.10
CA VAL A 242 0.37 -8.10 -11.51
C VAL A 242 -0.02 -8.51 -10.09
N GLN A 243 -0.46 -9.75 -9.89
CA GLN A 243 -0.92 -10.20 -8.57
C GLN A 243 0.24 -10.21 -7.54
N ILE A 244 1.43 -10.66 -7.92
CA ILE A 244 2.60 -10.62 -7.05
C ILE A 244 3.08 -9.18 -6.81
N GLY A 245 3.11 -8.35 -7.85
CA GLY A 245 3.51 -6.94 -7.77
C GLY A 245 2.63 -6.17 -6.79
N TYR A 246 1.30 -6.27 -6.93
CA TYR A 246 0.36 -5.65 -5.99
C TYR A 246 0.50 -6.22 -4.57
N THR A 247 0.74 -7.52 -4.43
CA THR A 247 0.92 -8.15 -3.11
C THR A 247 2.16 -7.60 -2.39
N ILE A 248 3.28 -7.49 -3.09
CA ILE A 248 4.51 -6.90 -2.55
C ILE A 248 4.27 -5.42 -2.22
N ALA A 249 3.63 -4.67 -3.12
CA ALA A 249 3.33 -3.26 -2.91
C ALA A 249 2.48 -3.05 -1.66
N ASP A 250 1.43 -3.86 -1.45
CA ASP A 250 0.57 -3.76 -0.28
C ASP A 250 1.31 -4.10 1.02
N VAL A 251 2.17 -5.11 1.03
CA VAL A 251 3.00 -5.44 2.20
C VAL A 251 3.97 -4.30 2.53
N LEU A 252 4.56 -3.66 1.52
CA LEU A 252 5.45 -2.52 1.72
C LEU A 252 4.68 -1.27 2.19
N ALA A 253 3.54 -0.98 1.57
CA ALA A 253 2.77 0.24 1.79
C ALA A 253 1.90 0.20 3.06
N LYS A 254 1.63 -0.98 3.63
CA LYS A 254 0.77 -1.14 4.81
C LYS A 254 1.56 -1.59 6.05
N PRO A 255 1.94 -2.86 6.26
CA PRO A 255 2.62 -3.26 7.49
C PRO A 255 4.05 -2.70 7.59
N VAL A 256 4.86 -2.71 6.52
CA VAL A 256 6.23 -2.15 6.59
C VAL A 256 6.20 -0.64 6.79
N PHE A 257 5.29 0.06 6.11
CA PHE A 257 5.03 1.48 6.37
C PHE A 257 4.60 1.74 7.82
N GLY A 258 3.68 0.93 8.35
CA GLY A 258 3.24 1.02 9.75
C GLY A 258 4.37 0.79 10.76
N LEU A 259 5.37 -0.05 10.44
CA LEU A 259 6.58 -0.20 11.27
C LEU A 259 7.43 1.07 11.30
N LEU A 260 7.55 1.80 10.19
CA LEU A 260 8.19 3.11 10.20
C LEU A 260 7.39 4.14 11.00
N VAL A 261 6.06 4.12 10.90
CA VAL A 261 5.17 4.94 11.73
C VAL A 261 5.36 4.64 13.22
N PHE A 262 5.45 3.36 13.59
CA PHE A 262 5.77 2.94 14.96
C PHE A 262 7.14 3.47 15.41
N ALA A 263 8.18 3.32 14.59
CA ALA A 263 9.52 3.81 14.91
C ALA A 263 9.54 5.34 15.13
N ILE A 264 8.84 6.11 14.29
CA ILE A 264 8.67 7.56 14.45
C ILE A 264 7.96 7.86 15.77
N ALA A 265 6.87 7.17 16.07
CA ALA A 265 6.10 7.37 17.30
C ALA A 265 6.93 7.09 18.57
N VAL A 266 7.74 6.02 18.56
CA VAL A 266 8.67 5.70 19.66
C VAL A 266 9.74 6.79 19.80
N ALA A 267 10.39 7.17 18.70
CA ALA A 267 11.42 8.20 18.71
C ALA A 267 10.89 9.53 19.25
N LYS A 268 9.71 9.95 18.79
CA LYS A 268 9.07 11.17 19.29
C LYS A 268 8.67 11.06 20.76
N THR A 269 8.13 9.91 21.20
CA THR A 269 7.81 9.66 22.62
C THR A 269 9.02 9.88 23.52
N LYS A 270 10.20 9.39 23.12
CA LYS A 270 11.44 9.59 23.87
C LYS A 270 11.85 11.06 23.93
N VAL A 271 11.73 11.79 22.82
CA VAL A 271 12.03 13.23 22.79
C VAL A 271 11.10 14.00 23.72
N ASP A 272 9.82 13.66 23.74
CA ASP A 272 8.85 14.31 24.62
C ASP A 272 9.17 14.06 26.10
N GLN A 273 9.52 12.81 26.46
CA GLN A 273 9.91 12.45 27.82
C GLN A 273 11.24 13.10 28.26
N GLY A 274 12.20 13.23 27.35
CA GLY A 274 13.48 13.90 27.62
C GLY A 274 13.39 15.44 27.63
N GLY A 275 12.38 16.02 27.00
CA GLY A 275 12.07 17.45 27.07
C GLY A 275 11.37 17.87 28.36
N ASP A 276 10.66 16.93 29.00
CA ASP A 276 9.98 17.13 30.29
C ASP A 276 10.90 16.94 31.52
N SER A 277 12.19 16.58 31.32
CA SER A 277 13.15 16.36 32.41
C SER A 277 14.14 17.52 32.63
N ILE A 278 13.71 18.55 33.36
CA ILE A 278 14.54 19.39 34.26
C ILE A 278 13.83 19.37 35.64
N PRO A 279 14.57 19.14 36.74
CA PRO A 279 14.48 17.87 37.48
C PRO A 279 13.63 17.93 38.75
N THR A 280 13.04 16.80 39.12
CA THR A 280 12.82 16.48 40.54
C THR A 280 13.65 15.26 40.90
N ALA A 281 14.40 15.39 41.98
CA ALA A 281 15.37 14.45 42.52
C ALA A 281 14.76 13.12 43.03
N ALA A 282 13.81 12.53 42.30
CA ALA A 282 13.03 11.35 42.72
C ALA A 282 13.21 10.13 41.81
N ALA A 283 14.01 10.21 40.74
CA ALA A 283 14.29 9.07 39.86
C ALA A 283 15.46 8.18 40.33
N GLN A 284 16.03 8.45 41.51
CA GLN A 284 17.16 7.71 42.07
C GLN A 284 16.74 6.60 43.04
N ALA A 285 15.47 6.17 43.02
CA ALA A 285 14.96 5.14 43.91
C ALA A 285 13.98 4.20 43.19
N ALA A 286 14.47 3.42 42.23
CA ALA A 286 13.88 2.14 41.82
C ALA A 286 14.79 1.39 40.83
N GLU A 287 16.11 1.38 41.05
CA GLU A 287 16.94 0.30 40.53
C GLU A 287 16.91 -0.79 41.61
N LEU A 288 15.94 -1.70 41.47
CA LEU A 288 15.74 -2.82 42.38
C LEU A 288 16.90 -3.80 42.17
N ASP A 289 17.83 -3.78 43.12
CA ASP A 289 18.76 -4.86 43.44
C ASP A 289 18.06 -6.22 43.27
N LEU A 290 18.44 -6.96 42.24
CA LEU A 290 18.00 -8.34 41.99
C LEU A 290 19.16 -9.35 42.02
N VAL A 291 20.29 -9.04 42.67
CA VAL A 291 21.45 -9.97 42.75
C VAL A 291 22.03 -10.14 44.15
N ALA A 292 21.21 -10.08 45.22
CA ALA A 292 21.69 -10.47 46.55
C ALA A 292 20.63 -11.19 47.37
N ALA A 293 20.28 -12.42 46.97
CA ALA A 293 19.63 -13.39 47.85
C ALA A 293 19.90 -14.82 47.39
N SER A 294 21.15 -15.28 47.53
CA SER A 294 21.44 -16.71 47.66
C SER A 294 22.81 -16.91 48.30
N THR A 295 22.81 -17.31 49.56
CA THR A 295 23.65 -18.32 50.23
C THR A 295 24.00 -17.90 51.66
N GLU A 296 23.13 -18.26 52.61
CA GLU A 296 23.58 -18.68 53.94
C GLU A 296 23.13 -20.13 54.14
N SER A 297 24.12 -21.02 54.24
CA SER A 297 24.09 -22.30 54.94
C SER A 297 25.47 -22.51 55.55
#